data_AF-A0A7K4A5R3-F1
#
_entry.id   AF-A0A7K4A5R3-F1
#
_cell.length_a   1.000
_cell.length_b   1.000
_cell.length_c   1.000
_cell.angle_alpha   90.00
_cell.angle_beta   90.00
_cell.angle_gamma   90.00
#
_symmetry.space_group_name_H-M   'P 1'
#
loop_
_entity.id
_entity.type
_entity.pdbx_description
1 polymer ?
#
loop_
_entity_poly.entity_id
_entity_poly.type
_entity_poly.pdbx_seq_one_letter_code
_entity_poly.pdbx_strand_id
1 'polypeptide(L)'
;MAKKIERTQKLFLKSLKEKFAEDPQSTSTVFAREGLKQSPRKMEFVKAGNAASMARGISMYDPVRCHIGGIPLGQRQLMTYEVSGTGVFVEGDDLHFVNNAAMQQMWDDIRRTIIVNMDLAHQTLQKRLGKEVTPETINEFLHVLNHAMPGAAVVQEHMVETHPSLVDDCYVKVFTGDDEMADDLEPQFVINVEKLFPAKQAAQLKAAVGKALWQAIRIPTIVSRTCDGGTTSRWSAMQLGMSFIGAYHMCAGEAATADLAFAAKHAGVIQMAEILPARRARGPNEPGGIKFGHFADMVQTDRKYPHDPAKASLEVVAAGTMLFDQIWLGSYMSGGVGFTQYATAAYTDNILDDYTYYGMDYIKDKYKVDWKNPSEKDKVKASQDVVNDIATEVTLYGMEQYEQFPTALETHFGGSQRASVLAAASGLSTSIATGNSNAGLNGWYLSMLLHKEGWSRLGFYGYDLQDQCGSANTESYRADEGCVGELRGANYPNYAMNVGHQGEYAAIAGAAHITRGDAWALNPLIKIAFADPSLKFDFSEPRREFAKGAIREFMPAGERSLIIPAR
;
A
#
# COMPACT_ATOMS: atom_id res chain seq x y z
N MET A 1 23.10 -35.72 3.09
CA MET A 1 22.33 -35.53 1.84
C MET A 1 21.03 -34.84 2.20
N ALA A 2 20.89 -33.55 1.88
CA ALA A 2 19.63 -32.83 2.09
C ALA A 2 18.53 -33.49 1.24
N LYS A 3 17.38 -33.77 1.85
CA LYS A 3 16.21 -34.32 1.16
C LYS A 3 15.78 -33.29 0.11
N LYS A 4 15.74 -33.67 -1.16
CA LYS A 4 15.31 -32.81 -2.27
C LYS A 4 13.83 -32.46 -2.01
N ILE A 5 13.55 -31.23 -1.60
CA ILE A 5 12.18 -30.71 -1.43
C ILE A 5 11.47 -30.87 -2.78
N GLU A 6 10.27 -31.44 -2.77
CA GLU A 6 9.47 -31.70 -3.98
C GLU A 6 9.02 -30.33 -4.52
N ARG A 7 9.76 -29.82 -5.52
CA ARG A 7 9.71 -28.41 -5.93
C ARG A 7 8.37 -28.04 -6.57
N THR A 8 7.81 -26.93 -6.14
CA THR A 8 6.78 -26.16 -6.85
C THR A 8 7.21 -25.89 -8.30
N GLN A 9 6.27 -25.89 -9.24
CA GLN A 9 6.51 -25.44 -10.60
C GLN A 9 7.01 -23.98 -10.55
N LYS A 10 8.12 -23.69 -11.23
CA LYS A 10 8.70 -22.34 -11.26
C LYS A 10 7.69 -21.33 -11.79
N LEU A 11 7.27 -20.37 -10.95
CA LEU A 11 6.15 -19.48 -11.28
C LEU A 11 6.51 -18.45 -12.35
N PHE A 12 7.77 -18.02 -12.39
CA PHE A 12 8.26 -16.98 -13.30
C PHE A 12 8.54 -17.46 -14.74
N LEU A 13 8.64 -18.78 -14.98
CA LEU A 13 9.05 -19.31 -16.30
C LEU A 13 8.10 -18.92 -17.43
N LYS A 14 6.80 -18.80 -17.14
CA LYS A 14 5.83 -18.34 -18.13
C LYS A 14 6.14 -16.91 -18.56
N SER A 15 6.35 -16.01 -17.60
CA SER A 15 6.67 -14.61 -17.89
C SER A 15 7.98 -14.47 -18.66
N LEU A 16 9.04 -15.19 -18.27
CA LEU A 16 10.33 -15.12 -18.97
C LEU A 16 10.23 -15.59 -20.44
N LYS A 17 9.44 -16.63 -20.72
CA LYS A 17 9.20 -17.13 -22.09
C LYS A 17 8.35 -16.21 -22.95
N GLU A 18 7.45 -15.44 -22.34
CA GLU A 18 6.68 -14.42 -23.06
C GLU A 18 7.56 -13.20 -23.38
N LYS A 19 8.46 -12.86 -22.45
CA LYS A 19 9.36 -11.72 -22.60
C LYS A 19 10.47 -11.97 -23.61
N PHE A 20 11.19 -13.08 -23.50
CA PHE A 20 12.39 -13.33 -24.30
C PHE A 20 12.14 -14.42 -25.32
N ALA A 21 12.74 -14.27 -26.52
CA ALA A 21 12.65 -15.29 -27.56
C ALA A 21 13.54 -16.50 -27.24
N GLU A 22 14.62 -16.28 -26.51
CA GLU A 22 15.56 -17.30 -26.08
C GLU A 22 14.99 -18.19 -24.97
N ASP A 23 15.58 -19.39 -24.83
CA ASP A 23 15.31 -20.21 -23.65
C ASP A 23 15.69 -19.42 -22.37
N PRO A 24 14.90 -19.49 -21.29
CA PRO A 24 15.18 -18.75 -20.06
C PRO A 24 16.58 -18.97 -19.46
N GLN A 25 17.22 -20.12 -19.76
CA GLN A 25 18.57 -20.47 -19.32
C GLN A 25 19.68 -20.01 -20.27
N SER A 26 19.34 -19.40 -21.41
CA SER A 26 20.32 -18.91 -22.37
C SER A 26 21.22 -17.85 -21.75
N THR A 27 22.53 -18.00 -21.94
CA THR A 27 23.56 -17.07 -21.45
C THR A 27 23.98 -16.04 -22.49
N SER A 28 23.36 -16.06 -23.67
CA SER A 28 23.64 -15.14 -24.78
C SER A 28 22.37 -14.77 -25.51
N THR A 29 22.30 -13.53 -25.99
CA THR A 29 21.21 -12.99 -26.81
C THR A 29 21.79 -12.09 -27.90
N VAL A 30 20.99 -11.81 -28.94
CA VAL A 30 21.32 -10.84 -29.98
C VAL A 30 20.62 -9.53 -29.70
N PHE A 31 21.39 -8.48 -29.43
CA PHE A 31 20.82 -7.15 -29.35
C PHE A 31 20.59 -6.55 -30.75
N ALA A 32 19.34 -6.55 -31.21
CA ALA A 32 18.97 -6.05 -32.53
C ALA A 32 19.10 -4.52 -32.71
N ARG A 33 19.19 -3.76 -31.61
CA ARG A 33 19.35 -2.29 -31.60
C ARG A 33 18.23 -1.56 -32.36
N GLU A 34 17.01 -2.09 -32.34
CA GLU A 34 15.84 -1.52 -33.05
C GLU A 34 15.40 -0.14 -32.52
N GLY A 35 15.91 0.25 -31.34
CA GLY A 35 15.59 1.51 -30.72
C GLY A 35 14.13 1.53 -30.27
N LEU A 36 13.49 2.70 -30.33
CA LEU A 36 12.12 2.91 -29.84
C LEU A 36 11.05 2.19 -30.67
N LYS A 37 11.35 1.82 -31.92
CA LYS A 37 10.37 1.27 -32.86
C LYS A 37 9.80 -0.09 -32.43
N GLN A 38 10.52 -0.81 -31.58
CA GLN A 38 10.07 -2.07 -31.01
C GLN A 38 8.91 -1.91 -30.00
N SER A 39 8.70 -0.68 -29.47
CA SER A 39 7.68 -0.41 -28.46
C SER A 39 6.56 0.46 -29.02
N PRO A 40 5.33 -0.09 -29.16
CA PRO A 40 4.14 0.69 -29.46
C PRO A 40 3.95 1.88 -28.50
N ARG A 41 4.18 1.70 -27.20
CA ARG A 41 3.99 2.79 -26.23
C ARG A 41 5.01 3.91 -26.39
N LYS A 42 6.29 3.62 -26.64
CA LYS A 42 7.29 4.65 -26.94
C LYS A 42 6.94 5.41 -28.22
N MET A 43 6.43 4.72 -29.24
CA MET A 43 6.01 5.37 -30.49
C MET A 43 4.77 6.27 -30.30
N GLU A 44 3.83 5.88 -29.43
CA GLU A 44 2.74 6.76 -28.98
C GLU A 44 3.30 8.03 -28.31
N PHE A 45 4.28 7.90 -27.42
CA PHE A 45 4.89 9.04 -26.72
C PHE A 45 5.64 9.97 -27.67
N VAL A 46 6.35 9.46 -28.67
CA VAL A 46 6.98 10.27 -29.72
C VAL A 46 5.92 11.07 -30.48
N LYS A 47 4.81 10.44 -30.87
CA LYS A 47 3.70 11.13 -31.57
C LYS A 47 3.10 12.23 -30.71
N ALA A 48 2.81 11.94 -29.43
CA ALA A 48 2.26 12.91 -28.49
C ALA A 48 3.23 14.07 -28.21
N GLY A 49 4.52 13.77 -28.03
CA GLY A 49 5.58 14.75 -27.82
C GLY A 49 5.74 15.71 -28.99
N ASN A 50 5.69 15.20 -30.22
CA ASN A 50 5.72 16.03 -31.43
C ASN A 50 4.49 16.95 -31.53
N ALA A 51 3.28 16.40 -31.30
CA ALA A 51 2.05 17.19 -31.31
C ALA A 51 2.08 18.31 -30.27
N ALA A 52 2.51 18.01 -29.03
CA ALA A 52 2.63 18.99 -27.97
C ALA A 52 3.70 20.06 -28.27
N SER A 53 4.84 19.67 -28.86
CA SER A 53 5.88 20.60 -29.28
C SER A 53 5.37 21.60 -30.32
N MET A 54 4.61 21.12 -31.31
CA MET A 54 4.00 21.98 -32.34
C MET A 54 2.93 22.89 -31.76
N ALA A 55 2.05 22.38 -30.89
CA ALA A 55 0.95 23.15 -30.32
C ALA A 55 1.44 24.29 -29.41
N ARG A 56 2.54 24.10 -28.67
CA ARG A 56 3.04 25.07 -27.69
C ARG A 56 4.26 25.88 -28.15
N GLY A 57 4.88 25.54 -29.27
CA GLY A 57 6.07 26.22 -29.81
C GLY A 57 7.37 25.98 -29.04
N ILE A 58 7.43 24.97 -28.17
CA ILE A 58 8.59 24.64 -27.31
C ILE A 58 8.83 23.13 -27.34
N SER A 59 10.08 22.70 -27.53
CA SER A 59 10.48 21.30 -27.56
C SER A 59 9.93 20.49 -26.38
N MET A 60 9.48 19.26 -26.63
CA MET A 60 8.99 18.31 -25.63
C MET A 60 9.76 16.98 -25.72
N TYR A 61 9.09 15.84 -25.54
CA TYR A 61 9.67 14.50 -25.53
C TYR A 61 10.35 14.21 -26.88
N ASP A 62 11.69 14.25 -26.89
CA ASP A 62 12.55 14.00 -28.05
C ASP A 62 13.65 13.00 -27.67
N PRO A 63 13.29 11.71 -27.52
CA PRO A 63 14.20 10.68 -27.03
C PRO A 63 15.32 10.35 -28.03
N VAL A 64 15.15 10.65 -29.32
CA VAL A 64 16.17 10.37 -30.35
C VAL A 64 17.30 11.38 -30.25
N ARG A 65 16.99 12.67 -30.05
CA ARG A 65 18.01 13.70 -29.92
C ARG A 65 18.62 13.76 -28.52
N CYS A 66 17.80 13.65 -27.48
CA CYS A 66 18.20 14.04 -26.12
C CYS A 66 18.81 12.90 -25.31
N HIS A 67 18.43 11.63 -25.54
CA HIS A 67 18.95 10.53 -24.74
C HIS A 67 20.41 10.25 -25.11
N ILE A 68 21.31 10.40 -24.12
CA ILE A 68 22.78 10.21 -24.27
C ILE A 68 23.31 10.88 -25.56
N GLY A 69 22.87 12.12 -25.82
CA GLY A 69 23.35 12.90 -26.96
C GLY A 69 23.07 12.31 -28.34
N GLY A 70 22.04 11.46 -28.50
CA GLY A 70 21.63 10.92 -29.80
C GLY A 70 21.45 9.40 -29.85
N ILE A 71 21.66 8.68 -28.75
CA ILE A 71 21.53 7.23 -28.68
C ILE A 71 20.19 6.92 -28.00
N PRO A 72 19.10 6.61 -28.73
CA PRO A 72 17.80 6.37 -28.11
C PRO A 72 17.77 5.09 -27.28
N LEU A 73 16.78 5.00 -26.38
CA LEU A 73 16.41 3.76 -25.70
C LEU A 73 16.06 2.64 -26.70
N GLY A 74 16.07 1.39 -26.22
CA GLY A 74 15.77 0.21 -27.05
C GLY A 74 16.97 -0.35 -27.78
N GLN A 75 18.19 -0.10 -27.27
CA GLN A 75 19.37 -0.82 -27.75
C GLN A 75 19.29 -2.31 -27.39
N ARG A 76 18.71 -2.64 -26.24
CA ARG A 76 18.28 -3.99 -25.88
C ARG A 76 16.76 -4.08 -25.96
N GLN A 77 16.22 -5.27 -25.75
CA GLN A 77 14.79 -5.48 -25.70
C GLN A 77 14.12 -4.59 -24.64
N LEU A 78 13.07 -3.88 -25.04
CA LEU A 78 12.14 -3.21 -24.14
C LEU A 78 11.07 -4.22 -23.71
N MET A 79 11.30 -4.86 -22.56
CA MET A 79 10.47 -5.96 -22.07
C MET A 79 9.08 -5.51 -21.60
N THR A 80 8.12 -6.40 -21.76
CA THR A 80 6.84 -6.37 -21.04
C THR A 80 7.00 -6.99 -19.66
N TYR A 81 6.00 -6.80 -18.80
CA TYR A 81 5.94 -7.33 -17.44
C TYR A 81 4.59 -7.97 -17.21
N GLU A 82 4.57 -9.20 -16.71
CA GLU A 82 3.35 -9.79 -16.18
C GLU A 82 3.10 -9.17 -14.81
N VAL A 83 1.95 -8.55 -14.57
CA VAL A 83 1.60 -8.19 -13.19
C VAL A 83 1.33 -9.48 -12.41
N SER A 84 2.09 -9.75 -11.35
CA SER A 84 2.14 -11.07 -10.71
C SER A 84 0.74 -11.58 -10.34
N GLY A 85 0.48 -12.86 -10.63
CA GLY A 85 -0.77 -13.55 -10.33
C GLY A 85 -1.96 -13.16 -11.21
N THR A 86 -1.81 -12.25 -12.18
CA THR A 86 -2.92 -11.76 -13.02
C THR A 86 -2.95 -12.33 -14.43
N GLY A 87 -1.80 -12.76 -14.97
CA GLY A 87 -1.67 -13.11 -16.38
C GLY A 87 -1.69 -11.92 -17.35
N VAL A 88 -1.74 -10.68 -16.85
CA VAL A 88 -1.79 -9.46 -17.68
C VAL A 88 -0.38 -8.95 -17.93
N PHE A 89 0.01 -8.89 -19.20
CA PHE A 89 1.31 -8.37 -19.64
C PHE A 89 1.18 -6.93 -20.14
N VAL A 90 2.06 -6.06 -19.66
CA VAL A 90 2.07 -4.63 -20.02
C VAL A 90 3.49 -4.12 -20.23
N GLU A 91 3.63 -3.05 -21.02
CA GLU A 91 4.91 -2.32 -21.07
C GLU A 91 5.16 -1.60 -19.75
N GLY A 92 6.42 -1.51 -19.30
CA GLY A 92 6.75 -0.89 -18.02
C GLY A 92 6.30 0.57 -17.88
N ASP A 93 6.12 1.29 -18.98
CA ASP A 93 5.58 2.65 -19.00
C ASP A 93 4.13 2.73 -18.46
N ASP A 94 3.33 1.68 -18.65
CA ASP A 94 1.94 1.61 -18.18
C ASP A 94 1.85 1.28 -16.67
N LEU A 95 2.97 0.89 -16.06
CA LEU A 95 3.12 0.71 -14.63
C LEU A 95 3.74 1.94 -13.94
N HIS A 96 4.05 3.00 -14.68
CA HIS A 96 4.43 4.27 -14.08
C HIS A 96 3.19 4.94 -13.46
N PHE A 97 3.26 5.36 -12.20
CA PHE A 97 2.10 5.87 -11.46
C PHE A 97 1.37 7.02 -12.18
N VAL A 98 2.07 7.90 -12.91
CA VAL A 98 1.45 8.97 -13.73
C VAL A 98 0.57 8.43 -14.86
N ASN A 99 0.91 7.28 -15.42
CA ASN A 99 0.18 6.65 -16.52
C ASN A 99 -0.85 5.63 -16.03
N ASN A 100 -0.95 5.40 -14.71
CA ASN A 100 -1.78 4.36 -14.13
C ASN A 100 -2.78 4.96 -13.12
N ALA A 101 -4.04 5.07 -13.54
CA ALA A 101 -5.10 5.67 -12.72
C ALA A 101 -5.40 4.88 -11.43
N ALA A 102 -5.22 3.55 -11.44
CA ALA A 102 -5.43 2.72 -10.26
C ALA A 102 -4.39 3.00 -9.17
N MET A 103 -3.13 3.20 -9.55
CA MET A 103 -2.06 3.55 -8.61
C MET A 103 -2.30 4.91 -7.96
N GLN A 104 -2.74 5.90 -8.74
CA GLN A 104 -3.12 7.21 -8.21
C GLN A 104 -4.32 7.10 -7.27
N GLN A 105 -5.37 6.37 -7.66
CA GLN A 105 -6.57 6.23 -6.84
C GLN A 105 -6.31 5.45 -5.55
N MET A 106 -5.43 4.44 -5.55
CA MET A 106 -5.03 3.76 -4.31
C MET A 106 -4.46 4.76 -3.31
N TRP A 107 -3.58 5.65 -3.77
CA TRP A 107 -3.03 6.70 -2.91
C TRP A 107 -4.10 7.70 -2.49
N ASP A 108 -4.94 8.17 -3.42
CA ASP A 108 -6.02 9.11 -3.12
C ASP A 108 -6.98 8.54 -2.07
N ASP A 109 -7.37 7.27 -2.18
CA ASP A 109 -8.23 6.57 -1.21
C ASP A 109 -7.56 6.45 0.17
N ILE A 110 -6.24 6.28 0.26
CA ILE A 110 -5.55 6.33 1.57
C ILE A 110 -5.53 7.76 2.11
N ARG A 111 -5.06 8.73 1.32
CA ARG A 111 -4.88 10.13 1.73
C ARG A 111 -6.18 10.76 2.22
N ARG A 112 -7.28 10.54 1.49
CA ARG A 112 -8.58 11.16 1.73
C ARG A 112 -9.36 10.54 2.88
N THR A 113 -8.74 9.63 3.63
CA THR A 113 -9.38 8.86 4.69
C THR A 113 -8.99 9.33 6.08
N ILE A 114 -9.98 9.43 6.96
CA ILE A 114 -9.77 9.62 8.39
C ILE A 114 -10.76 8.78 9.18
N ILE A 115 -10.37 8.38 10.39
CA ILE A 115 -11.27 7.69 11.31
C ILE A 115 -11.54 8.58 12.52
N VAL A 116 -12.80 8.71 12.94
CA VAL A 116 -13.20 9.59 14.05
C VAL A 116 -14.16 8.88 15.00
N ASN A 117 -13.81 8.83 16.29
CA ASN A 117 -14.67 8.30 17.34
C ASN A 117 -15.91 9.18 17.54
N MET A 118 -17.08 8.56 17.72
CA MET A 118 -18.34 9.26 18.00
C MET A 118 -18.63 9.38 19.50
N ASP A 119 -18.09 8.51 20.34
CA ASP A 119 -18.44 8.45 21.77
C ASP A 119 -18.13 9.76 22.50
N LEU A 120 -17.00 10.42 22.19
CA LEU A 120 -16.66 11.72 22.77
C LEU A 120 -17.66 12.82 22.37
N ALA A 121 -18.14 12.81 21.13
CA ALA A 121 -19.16 13.72 20.66
C ALA A 121 -20.51 13.43 21.33
N HIS A 122 -20.91 12.16 21.42
CA HIS A 122 -22.12 11.73 22.13
C HIS A 122 -22.11 12.13 23.60
N GLN A 123 -20.97 11.97 24.29
CA GLN A 123 -20.82 12.43 25.66
C GLN A 123 -20.95 13.94 25.81
N THR A 124 -20.48 14.71 24.82
CA THR A 124 -20.65 16.17 24.80
C THR A 124 -22.13 16.53 24.71
N LEU A 125 -22.88 15.91 23.80
CA LEU A 125 -24.32 16.09 23.64
C LEU A 125 -25.07 15.76 24.94
N GLN A 126 -24.80 14.59 25.51
CA GLN A 126 -25.49 14.11 26.71
C GLN A 126 -25.17 14.96 27.95
N LYS A 127 -23.88 15.23 28.21
CA LYS A 127 -23.44 15.85 29.46
C LYS A 127 -23.58 17.37 29.46
N ARG A 128 -23.34 18.03 28.32
CA ARG A 128 -23.35 19.51 28.24
C ARG A 128 -24.67 20.08 27.76
N LEU A 129 -25.40 19.34 26.92
CA LEU A 129 -26.63 19.82 26.29
C LEU A 129 -27.88 19.06 26.74
N GLY A 130 -27.73 17.99 27.52
CA GLY A 130 -28.85 17.16 27.98
C GLY A 130 -29.59 16.48 26.84
N LYS A 131 -28.93 16.27 25.69
CA LYS A 131 -29.54 15.63 24.51
C LYS A 131 -29.41 14.13 24.60
N GLU A 132 -30.48 13.43 24.23
CA GLU A 132 -30.47 11.98 24.11
C GLU A 132 -29.77 11.55 22.82
N VAL A 133 -29.06 10.42 22.87
CA VAL A 133 -28.40 9.81 21.72
C VAL A 133 -28.91 8.38 21.62
N THR A 134 -29.68 8.11 20.58
CA THR A 134 -30.28 6.81 20.24
C THR A 134 -29.87 6.40 18.82
N PRO A 135 -30.05 5.13 18.42
CA PRO A 135 -29.84 4.71 17.03
C PRO A 135 -30.60 5.56 16.01
N GLU A 136 -31.83 6.00 16.30
CA GLU A 136 -32.60 6.88 15.42
C GLU A 136 -31.91 8.23 15.24
N THR A 137 -31.43 8.86 16.33
CA THR A 137 -30.70 10.13 16.23
C THR A 137 -29.36 9.98 15.50
N ILE A 138 -28.72 8.81 15.63
CA ILE A 138 -27.46 8.52 14.94
C ILE A 138 -27.72 8.32 13.44
N ASN A 139 -28.79 7.61 13.06
CA ASN A 139 -29.20 7.48 11.66
C ASN A 139 -29.51 8.84 11.04
N GLU A 140 -30.27 9.70 11.72
CA GLU A 140 -30.53 11.07 11.26
C GLU A 140 -29.22 11.87 11.11
N PHE A 141 -28.32 11.78 12.09
CA PHE A 141 -26.99 12.40 11.99
C PHE A 141 -26.21 11.89 10.78
N LEU A 142 -26.24 10.59 10.48
CA LEU A 142 -25.51 10.00 9.36
C LEU A 142 -26.10 10.40 8.00
N HIS A 143 -27.42 10.59 7.91
CA HIS A 143 -28.07 11.19 6.74
C HIS A 143 -27.59 12.63 6.52
N VAL A 144 -27.69 13.48 7.56
CA VAL A 144 -27.24 14.87 7.50
C VAL A 144 -25.75 14.95 7.17
N LEU A 145 -24.93 14.06 7.74
CA LEU A 145 -23.49 14.02 7.53
C LEU A 145 -23.13 13.59 6.10
N ASN A 146 -23.82 12.62 5.51
CA ASN A 146 -23.55 12.22 4.14
C ASN A 146 -24.00 13.28 3.12
N HIS A 147 -24.97 14.14 3.45
CA HIS A 147 -25.26 15.36 2.69
C HIS A 147 -24.16 16.42 2.88
N ALA A 148 -23.74 16.69 4.11
CA ALA A 148 -22.79 17.76 4.41
C ALA A 148 -21.34 17.42 3.99
N MET A 149 -20.88 16.18 4.19
CA MET A 149 -19.48 15.77 4.01
C MET A 149 -18.91 16.11 2.61
N PRO A 150 -19.64 15.93 1.51
CA PRO A 150 -19.18 16.32 0.18
C PRO A 150 -19.04 17.84 -0.05
N GLY A 151 -19.59 18.67 0.85
CA GLY A 151 -19.50 20.15 0.80
C GLY A 151 -20.84 20.85 0.55
N ALA A 152 -21.93 20.34 1.15
CA ALA A 152 -23.26 20.95 1.09
C ALA A 152 -23.68 21.58 2.44
N ALA A 153 -24.59 22.55 2.40
CA ALA A 153 -24.99 23.34 3.56
C ALA A 153 -26.15 22.71 4.33
N VAL A 154 -26.15 22.90 5.66
CA VAL A 154 -27.18 22.37 6.58
C VAL A 154 -27.75 23.40 7.57
N VAL A 155 -27.24 24.64 7.57
CA VAL A 155 -27.64 25.66 8.55
C VAL A 155 -27.83 27.03 7.91
N GLN A 156 -26.81 27.56 7.24
CA GLN A 156 -26.82 28.94 6.75
C GLN A 156 -27.60 29.06 5.44
N GLU A 157 -28.39 30.13 5.32
CA GLU A 157 -29.03 30.55 4.06
C GLU A 157 -27.99 31.07 3.05
N HIS A 158 -28.32 31.01 1.76
CA HIS A 158 -27.57 31.57 0.64
C HIS A 158 -26.12 31.02 0.52
N MET A 159 -25.92 29.75 0.88
CA MET A 159 -24.66 29.04 0.71
C MET A 159 -24.48 28.56 -0.73
N VAL A 160 -23.24 28.63 -1.20
CA VAL A 160 -22.79 27.89 -2.40
C VAL A 160 -22.33 26.50 -1.97
N GLU A 161 -22.41 25.53 -2.88
CA GLU A 161 -22.15 24.12 -2.59
C GLU A 161 -21.26 23.49 -3.66
N THR A 162 -20.63 22.36 -3.34
CA THR A 162 -19.93 21.55 -4.32
C THR A 162 -20.93 20.84 -5.25
N HIS A 163 -20.57 20.68 -6.52
CA HIS A 163 -21.42 19.92 -7.45
C HIS A 163 -21.33 18.42 -7.08
N PRO A 164 -22.45 17.72 -6.77
CA PRO A 164 -22.41 16.34 -6.28
C PRO A 164 -21.64 15.36 -7.18
N SER A 165 -21.76 15.49 -8.51
CA SER A 165 -21.01 14.66 -9.47
C SER A 165 -19.49 14.90 -9.54
N LEU A 166 -18.94 15.91 -8.84
CA LEU A 166 -17.49 16.09 -8.69
C LEU A 166 -16.95 15.48 -7.39
N VAL A 167 -17.85 15.08 -6.49
CA VAL A 167 -17.56 14.63 -5.13
C VAL A 167 -18.34 13.36 -4.79
N ASP A 168 -18.71 12.58 -5.80
CA ASP A 168 -19.53 11.35 -5.69
C ASP A 168 -18.83 10.23 -4.92
N ASP A 169 -17.51 10.32 -4.80
CA ASP A 169 -16.68 9.39 -4.05
C ASP A 169 -16.59 9.74 -2.55
N CYS A 170 -17.17 10.87 -2.13
CA CYS A 170 -17.15 11.34 -0.75
C CYS A 170 -18.35 10.80 0.04
N TYR A 171 -18.08 10.17 1.19
CA TYR A 171 -19.12 9.64 2.06
C TYR A 171 -18.57 9.33 3.47
N VAL A 172 -19.47 9.01 4.38
CA VAL A 172 -19.17 8.55 5.74
C VAL A 172 -19.92 7.25 6.02
N LYS A 173 -19.18 6.26 6.53
CA LYS A 173 -19.75 5.06 7.13
C LYS A 173 -19.25 4.91 8.57
N VAL A 174 -19.93 4.06 9.33
CA VAL A 174 -19.61 3.75 10.72
C VAL A 174 -19.37 2.27 10.92
N PHE A 175 -18.68 1.94 12.00
CA PHE A 175 -18.51 0.58 12.47
C PHE A 175 -18.40 0.57 13.99
N THR A 176 -18.78 -0.56 14.59
CA THR A 176 -18.73 -0.81 16.02
C THR A 176 -18.54 -2.31 16.27
N GLY A 177 -18.10 -2.67 17.48
CA GLY A 177 -18.12 -4.06 17.95
C GLY A 177 -19.41 -4.43 18.70
N ASP A 178 -20.36 -3.50 18.86
CA ASP A 178 -21.67 -3.74 19.46
C ASP A 178 -22.70 -4.11 18.37
N ASP A 179 -23.10 -5.38 18.33
CA ASP A 179 -24.02 -5.90 17.30
C ASP A 179 -25.41 -5.29 17.39
N GLU A 180 -25.91 -5.04 18.60
CA GLU A 180 -27.24 -4.44 18.80
C GLU A 180 -27.25 -3.04 18.19
N MET A 181 -26.21 -2.25 18.49
CA MET A 181 -26.03 -0.94 17.87
C MET A 181 -25.87 -1.03 16.35
N ALA A 182 -25.13 -2.01 15.83
CA ALA A 182 -24.92 -2.16 14.40
C ALA A 182 -26.21 -2.56 13.65
N ASP A 183 -27.07 -3.37 14.27
CA ASP A 183 -28.33 -3.84 13.71
C ASP A 183 -29.42 -2.75 13.70
N ASP A 184 -29.38 -1.81 14.65
CA ASP A 184 -30.31 -0.67 14.73
C ASP A 184 -29.89 0.50 13.81
N LEU A 185 -28.69 0.47 13.23
CA LEU A 185 -28.24 1.45 12.25
C LEU A 185 -28.66 1.07 10.82
N GLU A 186 -28.93 2.07 10.01
CA GLU A 186 -29.28 1.85 8.62
C GLU A 186 -28.13 1.18 7.86
N PRO A 187 -28.36 0.05 7.16
CA PRO A 187 -27.29 -0.73 6.54
C PRO A 187 -26.41 0.04 5.55
N GLN A 188 -26.93 1.11 4.94
CA GLN A 188 -26.17 1.96 4.01
C GLN A 188 -24.98 2.66 4.68
N PHE A 189 -25.07 2.92 5.99
CA PHE A 189 -24.01 3.59 6.74
C PHE A 189 -23.07 2.62 7.45
N VAL A 190 -23.31 1.32 7.46
CA VAL A 190 -22.54 0.39 8.31
C VAL A 190 -21.48 -0.37 7.50
N ILE A 191 -20.23 -0.33 7.96
CA ILE A 191 -19.18 -1.29 7.57
C ILE A 191 -19.38 -2.53 8.45
N ASN A 192 -20.08 -3.53 7.92
CA ASN A 192 -20.45 -4.72 8.66
C ASN A 192 -19.26 -5.69 8.82
N VAL A 193 -18.69 -5.72 10.02
CA VAL A 193 -17.51 -6.53 10.35
C VAL A 193 -17.76 -8.03 10.16
N GLU A 194 -18.93 -8.53 10.56
CA GLU A 194 -19.24 -9.97 10.44
C GLU A 194 -19.36 -10.45 9.00
N LYS A 195 -19.89 -9.61 8.11
CA LYS A 195 -20.03 -9.94 6.68
C LYS A 195 -18.72 -9.84 5.92
N LEU A 196 -17.83 -8.94 6.35
CA LEU A 196 -16.62 -8.61 5.61
C LEU A 196 -15.40 -9.44 6.02
N PHE A 197 -15.41 -10.06 7.21
CA PHE A 197 -14.28 -10.79 7.76
C PHE A 197 -14.63 -12.24 8.10
N PRO A 198 -13.67 -13.18 7.97
CA PRO A 198 -13.79 -14.52 8.54
C PRO A 198 -14.15 -14.47 10.03
N ALA A 199 -14.99 -15.41 10.51
CA ALA A 199 -15.57 -15.37 11.84
C ALA A 199 -14.55 -15.15 12.99
N LYS A 200 -13.39 -15.83 12.93
CA LYS A 200 -12.31 -15.62 13.93
C LYS A 200 -11.79 -14.18 13.91
N GLN A 201 -11.58 -13.62 12.72
CA GLN A 201 -11.08 -12.26 12.56
C GLN A 201 -12.14 -11.23 12.98
N ALA A 202 -13.40 -11.44 12.59
CA ALA A 202 -14.52 -10.61 13.00
C ALA A 202 -14.65 -10.54 14.53
N ALA A 203 -14.53 -11.68 15.21
CA ALA A 203 -14.56 -11.73 16.68
C ALA A 203 -13.39 -10.96 17.31
N GLN A 204 -12.16 -11.10 16.80
CA GLN A 204 -11.01 -10.34 17.29
C GLN A 204 -11.22 -8.83 17.10
N LEU A 205 -11.71 -8.41 15.94
CA LEU A 205 -11.96 -7.00 15.60
C LEU A 205 -13.04 -6.39 16.48
N LYS A 206 -14.20 -7.07 16.62
CA LYS A 206 -15.29 -6.62 17.49
C LYS A 206 -14.85 -6.50 18.94
N ALA A 207 -14.08 -7.47 19.45
CA ALA A 207 -13.53 -7.40 20.79
C ALA A 207 -12.57 -6.21 20.97
N ALA A 208 -11.75 -5.90 19.97
CA ALA A 208 -10.81 -4.78 20.02
C ALA A 208 -11.48 -3.40 19.90
N VAL A 209 -12.53 -3.29 19.08
CA VAL A 209 -13.34 -2.06 18.97
C VAL A 209 -14.19 -1.87 20.23
N GLY A 210 -14.68 -2.96 20.82
CA GLY A 210 -15.64 -2.92 21.90
C GLY A 210 -16.94 -2.23 21.48
N LYS A 211 -17.61 -1.58 22.44
CA LYS A 211 -18.87 -0.89 22.20
C LYS A 211 -18.73 0.52 21.61
N ALA A 212 -17.51 0.93 21.27
CA ALA A 212 -17.27 2.25 20.71
C ALA A 212 -17.84 2.34 19.30
N LEU A 213 -18.38 3.51 18.94
CA LEU A 213 -18.82 3.79 17.57
C LEU A 213 -17.78 4.67 16.86
N TRP A 214 -17.35 4.25 15.68
CA TRP A 214 -16.31 4.90 14.89
C TRP A 214 -16.82 5.23 13.49
N GLN A 215 -16.38 6.37 12.96
CA GLN A 215 -16.67 6.80 11.61
C GLN A 215 -15.45 6.59 10.72
N ALA A 216 -15.61 5.93 9.58
CA ALA A 216 -14.68 5.96 8.46
C ALA A 216 -15.14 7.04 7.47
N ILE A 217 -14.42 8.16 7.43
CA ILE A 217 -14.75 9.32 6.61
C ILE A 217 -13.83 9.35 5.40
N ARG A 218 -14.41 9.53 4.22
CA ARG A 218 -13.69 9.65 2.95
C ARG A 218 -14.04 11.00 2.33
N ILE A 219 -13.11 11.96 2.36
CA ILE A 219 -13.30 13.27 1.72
C ILE A 219 -13.20 13.13 0.19
N PRO A 220 -13.62 14.12 -0.62
CA PRO A 220 -13.60 13.97 -2.07
C PRO A 220 -12.17 13.83 -2.62
N THR A 221 -11.95 12.91 -3.56
CA THR A 221 -10.66 12.76 -4.25
C THR A 221 -10.23 14.06 -4.92
N ILE A 222 -11.16 14.84 -5.49
CA ILE A 222 -10.81 16.13 -6.09
C ILE A 222 -10.20 17.10 -5.07
N VAL A 223 -10.71 17.13 -3.83
CA VAL A 223 -10.18 17.96 -2.75
C VAL A 223 -8.80 17.47 -2.33
N SER A 224 -8.64 16.15 -2.16
CA SER A 224 -7.37 15.48 -1.83
C SER A 224 -6.27 15.81 -2.86
N ARG A 225 -6.63 15.86 -4.15
CA ARG A 225 -5.73 16.20 -5.27
C ARG A 225 -5.42 17.69 -5.35
N THR A 226 -6.37 18.57 -5.04
CA THR A 226 -6.14 20.02 -5.04
C THR A 226 -5.36 20.52 -3.83
N CYS A 227 -5.48 19.81 -2.70
CA CYS A 227 -4.87 20.16 -1.44
C CYS A 227 -3.83 19.11 -1.02
N ASP A 228 -3.86 18.66 0.23
CA ASP A 228 -2.91 17.70 0.81
C ASP A 228 -3.59 16.78 1.84
N GLY A 229 -2.84 15.82 2.39
CA GLY A 229 -3.35 14.93 3.44
C GLY A 229 -3.75 15.65 4.73
N GLY A 230 -3.13 16.81 5.02
CA GLY A 230 -3.50 17.65 6.16
C GLY A 230 -4.93 18.18 6.06
N THR A 231 -5.47 18.29 4.85
CA THR A 231 -6.83 18.75 4.59
C THR A 231 -7.86 17.73 5.07
N THR A 232 -7.56 16.42 5.01
CA THR A 232 -8.51 15.34 5.30
C THR A 232 -9.14 15.45 6.69
N SER A 233 -8.36 15.56 7.75
CA SER A 233 -8.91 15.66 9.11
C SER A 233 -9.64 16.99 9.36
N ARG A 234 -9.17 18.07 8.73
CA ARG A 234 -9.77 19.40 8.86
C ARG A 234 -11.14 19.45 8.18
N TRP A 235 -11.21 19.05 6.91
CA TRP A 235 -12.45 18.95 6.13
C TRP A 235 -13.48 18.10 6.88
N SER A 236 -13.07 16.91 7.30
CA SER A 236 -13.93 15.99 8.05
C SER A 236 -14.50 16.64 9.31
N ALA A 237 -13.66 17.26 10.13
CA ALA A 237 -14.11 17.90 11.36
C ALA A 237 -15.06 19.07 11.14
N MET A 238 -14.92 19.82 10.05
CA MET A 238 -15.84 20.93 9.75
C MET A 238 -17.24 20.37 9.47
N GLN A 239 -17.32 19.35 8.61
CA GLN A 239 -18.62 18.78 8.23
C GLN A 239 -19.25 17.98 9.37
N LEU A 240 -18.44 17.31 10.21
CA LEU A 240 -18.91 16.72 11.47
C LEU A 240 -19.56 17.75 12.39
N GLY A 241 -18.87 18.87 12.63
CA GLY A 241 -19.39 19.94 13.49
C GLY A 241 -20.72 20.50 12.98
N MET A 242 -20.82 20.77 11.68
CA MET A 242 -22.06 21.26 11.06
C MET A 242 -23.18 20.23 11.12
N SER A 243 -22.87 18.95 10.96
CA SER A 243 -23.87 17.87 11.01
C SER A 243 -24.39 17.64 12.41
N PHE A 244 -23.53 17.73 13.43
CA PHE A 244 -23.99 17.71 14.83
C PHE A 244 -24.89 18.91 15.14
N ILE A 245 -24.56 20.11 14.64
CA ILE A 245 -25.41 21.29 14.80
C ILE A 245 -26.79 21.06 14.16
N GLY A 246 -26.82 20.59 12.92
CA GLY A 246 -28.05 20.34 12.17
C GLY A 246 -28.92 19.25 12.77
N ALA A 247 -28.36 18.04 12.91
CA ALA A 247 -29.09 16.83 13.32
C ALA A 247 -29.54 16.86 14.79
N TYR A 248 -28.72 17.45 15.68
CA TYR A 248 -29.06 17.54 17.10
C TYR A 248 -29.67 18.88 17.49
N HIS A 249 -29.94 19.79 16.55
CA HIS A 249 -30.51 21.12 16.84
C HIS A 249 -29.75 21.86 17.94
N MET A 250 -28.44 22.00 17.75
CA MET A 250 -27.59 22.81 18.63
C MET A 250 -27.65 24.28 18.20
N CYS A 251 -27.23 25.19 19.08
CA CYS A 251 -26.92 26.54 18.64
C CYS A 251 -25.75 26.50 17.63
N ALA A 252 -25.90 27.20 16.51
CA ALA A 252 -24.88 27.27 15.48
C ALA A 252 -23.70 28.17 15.91
N GLY A 253 -22.83 27.63 16.77
CA GLY A 253 -21.65 28.33 17.29
C GLY A 253 -21.71 28.63 18.79
N GLU A 254 -21.98 27.61 19.62
CA GLU A 254 -21.91 27.70 21.07
C GLU A 254 -20.65 27.06 21.66
N ALA A 255 -20.44 27.17 22.97
CA ALA A 255 -19.25 26.63 23.62
C ALA A 255 -19.11 25.10 23.46
N ALA A 256 -20.22 24.35 23.44
CA ALA A 256 -20.20 22.91 23.21
C ALA A 256 -19.73 22.52 21.79
N THR A 257 -19.90 23.40 20.80
CA THR A 257 -19.36 23.18 19.44
C THR A 257 -17.84 23.07 19.44
N ALA A 258 -17.15 23.78 20.35
CA ALA A 258 -15.69 23.70 20.46
C ALA A 258 -15.21 22.31 20.94
N ASP A 259 -15.97 21.66 21.83
CA ASP A 259 -15.65 20.30 22.29
C ASP A 259 -15.77 19.29 21.15
N LEU A 260 -16.82 19.42 20.32
CA LEU A 260 -16.99 18.60 19.11
C LEU A 260 -15.82 18.80 18.13
N ALA A 261 -15.39 20.06 17.94
CA ALA A 261 -14.25 20.36 17.09
C ALA A 261 -12.94 19.75 17.64
N PHE A 262 -12.71 19.81 18.95
CA PHE A 262 -11.52 19.20 19.57
C PHE A 262 -11.55 17.66 19.48
N ALA A 263 -12.71 17.04 19.71
CA ALA A 263 -12.90 15.61 19.54
C ALA A 263 -12.61 15.17 18.09
N ALA A 264 -13.18 15.86 17.10
CA ALA A 264 -13.02 15.49 15.69
C ALA A 264 -11.63 15.78 15.10
N LYS A 265 -10.86 16.70 15.69
CA LYS A 265 -9.54 17.12 15.17
C LYS A 265 -8.35 16.57 15.93
N HIS A 266 -8.54 16.14 17.18
CA HIS A 266 -7.45 15.78 18.08
C HIS A 266 -7.78 14.56 18.97
N ALA A 267 -8.80 14.65 19.83
CA ALA A 267 -8.97 13.64 20.89
C ALA A 267 -9.53 12.30 20.40
N GLY A 268 -10.35 12.31 19.35
CA GLY A 268 -11.02 11.12 18.81
C GLY A 268 -10.58 10.75 17.40
N VAL A 269 -9.53 11.37 16.86
CA VAL A 269 -9.12 11.19 15.46
C VAL A 269 -7.99 10.18 15.33
N ILE A 270 -8.07 9.31 14.33
CA ILE A 270 -6.98 8.44 13.89
C ILE A 270 -6.59 8.85 12.47
N GLN A 271 -5.37 9.34 12.33
CA GLN A 271 -4.77 9.71 11.06
C GLN A 271 -4.13 8.48 10.40
N MET A 272 -4.09 8.46 9.07
CA MET A 272 -3.40 7.38 8.33
C MET A 272 -1.88 7.51 8.50
N ALA A 273 -1.41 8.74 8.68
CA ALA A 273 -0.01 9.08 8.88
C ALA A 273 0.17 10.31 9.77
N GLU A 274 1.27 10.32 10.52
CA GLU A 274 1.73 11.47 11.31
C GLU A 274 2.52 12.48 10.47
N ILE A 275 2.78 13.65 11.04
CA ILE A 275 3.60 14.71 10.41
C ILE A 275 5.07 14.28 10.22
N LEU A 276 5.77 14.97 9.31
CA LEU A 276 7.18 14.73 9.03
C LEU A 276 8.13 15.85 9.51
N PRO A 277 9.39 15.52 9.88
CA PRO A 277 10.41 16.50 10.22
C PRO A 277 10.73 17.49 9.10
N ALA A 278 11.25 18.66 9.48
CA ALA A 278 11.40 19.85 8.62
C ALA A 278 12.11 19.60 7.27
N ARG A 279 13.16 18.77 7.23
CA ARG A 279 13.88 18.39 5.99
C ARG A 279 12.95 17.88 4.88
N ARG A 280 11.87 17.23 5.29
CA ARG A 280 10.87 16.57 4.45
C ARG A 280 9.47 16.97 4.92
N ALA A 281 9.31 18.25 5.29
CA ALA A 281 8.14 18.77 5.96
C ALA A 281 6.85 18.43 5.20
N ARG A 282 5.98 17.65 5.84
CA ARG A 282 4.67 17.29 5.33
C ARG A 282 3.70 17.20 6.50
N GLY A 283 2.45 17.57 6.25
CA GLY A 283 1.37 17.38 7.20
C GLY A 283 1.05 15.90 7.41
N PRO A 284 0.02 15.59 8.22
CA PRO A 284 -0.43 14.23 8.41
C PRO A 284 -1.07 13.68 7.12
N ASN A 285 -1.37 12.38 7.11
CA ASN A 285 -1.95 11.66 5.96
C ASN A 285 -1.07 11.75 4.68
N GLU A 286 0.24 11.81 4.84
CA GLU A 286 1.22 11.76 3.75
C GLU A 286 2.05 10.47 3.84
N PRO A 287 2.53 9.89 2.72
CA PRO A 287 3.06 8.52 2.72
C PRO A 287 4.21 8.33 3.69
N GLY A 288 5.07 9.35 3.82
CA GLY A 288 6.23 9.30 4.70
C GLY A 288 5.91 9.03 6.18
N GLY A 289 4.71 9.39 6.64
CA GLY A 289 4.29 9.22 8.04
C GLY A 289 3.45 7.97 8.29
N ILE A 290 3.20 7.16 7.25
CA ILE A 290 2.46 5.90 7.37
C ILE A 290 3.37 4.87 8.05
N LYS A 291 2.85 4.27 9.13
CA LYS A 291 3.50 3.14 9.79
C LYS A 291 3.29 1.86 8.99
N PHE A 292 4.28 0.99 8.97
CA PHE A 292 4.23 -0.27 8.24
C PHE A 292 3.09 -1.19 8.66
N GLY A 293 2.80 -1.27 9.96
CA GLY A 293 1.62 -1.99 10.46
C GLY A 293 0.30 -1.36 10.00
N HIS A 294 0.18 -0.03 10.02
CA HIS A 294 -1.00 0.66 9.47
C HIS A 294 -1.18 0.34 7.98
N PHE A 295 -0.09 0.35 7.21
CA PHE A 295 -0.16 0.05 5.79
C PHE A 295 -0.57 -1.40 5.52
N ALA A 296 -0.03 -2.37 6.28
CA ALA A 296 -0.46 -3.76 6.22
C ALA A 296 -1.96 -3.90 6.53
N ASP A 297 -2.49 -3.13 7.48
CA ASP A 297 -3.92 -3.11 7.81
C ASP A 297 -4.82 -2.47 6.76
N MET A 298 -4.29 -1.58 5.92
CA MET A 298 -5.04 -1.01 4.79
C MET A 298 -5.27 -2.06 3.71
N VAL A 299 -4.30 -2.96 3.48
CA VAL A 299 -4.41 -4.05 2.50
C VAL A 299 -5.30 -5.18 3.06
N GLN A 300 -6.14 -5.74 2.22
CA GLN A 300 -7.29 -6.57 2.62
C GLN A 300 -7.25 -7.99 2.07
N THR A 301 -6.11 -8.40 1.53
CA THR A 301 -5.97 -9.70 0.88
C THR A 301 -6.09 -10.85 1.88
N ASP A 302 -5.59 -10.68 3.10
CA ASP A 302 -5.68 -11.66 4.19
C ASP A 302 -7.11 -11.99 4.61
N ARG A 303 -8.05 -11.03 4.60
CA ARG A 303 -9.46 -11.36 4.90
C ARG A 303 -10.14 -12.12 3.77
N LYS A 304 -9.70 -11.93 2.52
CA LYS A 304 -10.23 -12.60 1.33
C LYS A 304 -9.61 -13.98 1.10
N TYR A 305 -8.33 -14.12 1.42
CA TYR A 305 -7.55 -15.34 1.27
C TYR A 305 -6.87 -15.70 2.61
N PRO A 306 -7.63 -16.02 3.66
CA PRO A 306 -7.11 -16.20 5.03
C PRO A 306 -6.22 -17.44 5.22
N HIS A 307 -6.13 -18.30 4.21
CA HIS A 307 -5.33 -19.53 4.22
C HIS A 307 -4.07 -19.43 3.33
N ASP A 308 -3.72 -18.22 2.90
CA ASP A 308 -2.52 -17.97 2.10
C ASP A 308 -1.75 -16.72 2.58
N PRO A 309 -1.01 -16.84 3.70
CA PRO A 309 -0.20 -15.74 4.24
C PRO A 309 0.87 -15.24 3.25
N ALA A 310 1.36 -16.09 2.35
CA ALA A 310 2.31 -15.66 1.32
C ALA A 310 1.63 -14.73 0.31
N LYS A 311 0.48 -15.12 -0.26
CA LYS A 311 -0.29 -14.26 -1.17
C LYS A 311 -0.64 -12.93 -0.51
N ALA A 312 -1.15 -12.96 0.72
CA ALA A 312 -1.53 -11.75 1.43
C ALA A 312 -0.33 -10.82 1.66
N SER A 313 0.82 -11.37 2.07
CA SER A 313 2.05 -10.59 2.23
C SER A 313 2.56 -10.01 0.91
N LEU A 314 2.48 -10.77 -0.19
CA LEU A 314 2.88 -10.32 -1.53
C LEU A 314 2.00 -9.18 -2.07
N GLU A 315 0.70 -9.16 -1.75
CA GLU A 315 -0.16 -8.01 -2.06
C GLU A 315 0.23 -6.76 -1.23
N VAL A 316 0.66 -6.95 0.04
CA VAL A 316 1.22 -5.84 0.84
C VAL A 316 2.53 -5.33 0.23
N VAL A 317 3.40 -6.22 -0.26
CA VAL A 317 4.62 -5.83 -1.00
C VAL A 317 4.26 -5.00 -2.23
N ALA A 318 3.31 -5.47 -3.04
CA ALA A 318 2.92 -4.79 -4.27
C ALA A 318 2.36 -3.40 -4.00
N ALA A 319 1.39 -3.30 -3.07
CA ALA A 319 0.82 -2.02 -2.67
C ALA A 319 1.89 -1.09 -2.09
N GLY A 320 2.77 -1.63 -1.25
CA GLY A 320 3.78 -0.87 -0.52
C GLY A 320 4.87 -0.34 -1.44
N THR A 321 5.43 -1.16 -2.31
CA THR A 321 6.47 -0.72 -3.25
C THR A 321 5.90 0.28 -4.25
N MET A 322 4.65 0.13 -4.69
CA MET A 322 3.98 1.16 -5.47
C MET A 322 3.90 2.49 -4.71
N LEU A 323 3.33 2.50 -3.49
CA LEU A 323 3.14 3.74 -2.75
C LEU A 323 4.47 4.37 -2.29
N PHE A 324 5.33 3.58 -1.67
CA PHE A 324 6.56 4.06 -1.02
C PHE A 324 7.69 4.32 -2.02
N ASP A 325 7.84 3.50 -3.06
CA ASP A 325 8.93 3.73 -4.02
C ASP A 325 8.50 4.60 -5.20
N GLN A 326 7.35 4.35 -5.81
CA GLN A 326 6.97 5.11 -7.01
C GLN A 326 6.40 6.49 -6.68
N ILE A 327 5.41 6.54 -5.79
CA ILE A 327 4.74 7.79 -5.44
C ILE A 327 5.60 8.56 -4.43
N TRP A 328 5.90 7.99 -3.27
CA TRP A 328 6.61 8.71 -2.20
C TRP A 328 8.06 9.04 -2.56
N LEU A 329 8.93 8.05 -2.68
CA LEU A 329 10.34 8.29 -2.98
C LEU A 329 10.54 8.82 -4.41
N GLY A 330 9.82 8.24 -5.38
CA GLY A 330 9.93 8.54 -6.81
C GLY A 330 9.29 9.85 -7.25
N SER A 331 8.43 10.45 -6.41
CA SER A 331 7.82 11.75 -6.69
C SER A 331 7.99 12.74 -5.54
N TYR A 332 7.36 12.51 -4.37
CA TYR A 332 7.37 13.48 -3.26
C TYR A 332 8.77 13.86 -2.78
N MET A 333 9.70 12.91 -2.82
CA MET A 333 11.08 13.06 -2.33
C MET A 333 12.11 13.17 -3.46
N SER A 334 11.69 13.12 -4.72
CA SER A 334 12.58 13.23 -5.88
C SER A 334 11.85 13.82 -7.10
N GLY A 335 11.23 12.98 -7.95
CA GLY A 335 10.52 13.39 -9.16
C GLY A 335 11.19 12.98 -10.47
N GLY A 336 10.55 13.31 -11.59
CA GLY A 336 11.05 12.99 -12.94
C GLY A 336 10.56 11.63 -13.43
N VAL A 337 11.46 10.85 -14.06
CA VAL A 337 11.16 9.47 -14.53
C VAL A 337 10.82 8.55 -13.36
N GLY A 338 11.29 8.87 -12.15
CA GLY A 338 10.93 8.14 -10.94
C GLY A 338 11.48 6.72 -10.91
N PHE A 339 10.78 5.85 -10.15
CA PHE A 339 11.31 4.57 -9.67
C PHE A 339 10.41 3.38 -9.99
N THR A 340 9.68 3.42 -11.11
CA THR A 340 8.75 2.35 -11.51
C THR A 340 9.40 0.98 -11.48
N GLN A 341 10.55 0.81 -12.13
CA GLN A 341 11.18 -0.52 -12.22
C GLN A 341 11.86 -0.97 -10.92
N TYR A 342 12.14 -0.07 -9.97
CA TYR A 342 12.52 -0.51 -8.62
C TYR A 342 11.35 -1.22 -7.95
N ALA A 343 10.14 -0.65 -8.06
CA ALA A 343 8.94 -1.21 -7.47
C ALA A 343 8.42 -2.45 -8.23
N THR A 344 8.34 -2.40 -9.57
CA THR A 344 7.76 -3.51 -10.37
C THR A 344 8.47 -4.82 -10.13
N ALA A 345 9.78 -4.80 -9.86
CA ALA A 345 10.54 -6.02 -9.56
C ALA A 345 9.93 -6.86 -8.42
N ALA A 346 9.25 -6.21 -7.47
CA ALA A 346 8.62 -6.87 -6.33
C ALA A 346 7.16 -7.29 -6.58
N TYR A 347 6.55 -6.92 -7.70
CA TYR A 347 5.15 -7.26 -8.01
C TYR A 347 4.88 -7.72 -9.44
N THR A 348 5.92 -7.96 -10.24
CA THR A 348 5.80 -8.49 -11.60
C THR A 348 6.52 -9.82 -11.77
N ASP A 349 6.09 -10.56 -12.78
CA ASP A 349 6.73 -11.75 -13.34
C ASP A 349 6.77 -12.96 -12.42
N ASN A 350 6.05 -12.91 -11.30
CA ASN A 350 6.00 -13.98 -10.30
C ASN A 350 7.38 -14.40 -9.78
N ILE A 351 8.41 -13.55 -9.88
CA ILE A 351 9.77 -13.85 -9.43
C ILE A 351 9.80 -13.85 -7.89
N LEU A 352 9.32 -12.77 -7.26
CA LEU A 352 9.21 -12.72 -5.81
C LEU A 352 8.21 -13.76 -5.27
N ASP A 353 7.10 -13.98 -5.98
CA ASP A 353 6.13 -15.01 -5.66
C ASP A 353 6.80 -16.39 -5.58
N ASP A 354 7.57 -16.79 -6.60
CA ASP A 354 8.29 -18.08 -6.63
C ASP A 354 9.21 -18.25 -5.42
N TYR A 355 10.00 -17.22 -5.11
CA TYR A 355 11.00 -17.30 -4.03
C TYR A 355 10.32 -17.34 -2.66
N THR A 356 9.21 -16.63 -2.50
CA THR A 356 8.41 -16.64 -1.27
C THR A 356 7.73 -18.00 -1.08
N TYR A 357 7.13 -18.58 -2.11
CA TYR A 357 6.50 -19.91 -2.02
C TYR A 357 7.53 -21.03 -1.83
N TYR A 358 8.74 -20.90 -2.39
CA TYR A 358 9.85 -21.79 -2.02
C TYR A 358 10.13 -21.74 -0.51
N GLY A 359 10.19 -20.54 0.07
CA GLY A 359 10.32 -20.37 1.51
C GLY A 359 9.17 -21.00 2.30
N MET A 360 7.93 -20.91 1.80
CA MET A 360 6.77 -21.56 2.41
C MET A 360 6.89 -23.09 2.44
N ASP A 361 7.35 -23.68 1.34
CA ASP A 361 7.61 -25.11 1.25
C ASP A 361 8.75 -25.52 2.21
N TYR A 362 9.81 -24.71 2.30
CA TYR A 362 10.93 -24.96 3.22
C TYR A 362 10.51 -24.95 4.69
N ILE A 363 9.78 -23.92 5.14
CA ILE A 363 9.38 -23.80 6.56
C ILE A 363 8.36 -24.88 6.93
N LYS A 364 7.51 -25.30 5.99
CA LYS A 364 6.62 -26.44 6.17
C LYS A 364 7.41 -27.73 6.35
N ASP A 365 8.36 -28.00 5.47
CA ASP A 365 9.11 -29.25 5.47
C ASP A 365 10.06 -29.37 6.66
N LYS A 366 10.77 -28.29 7.00
CA LYS A 366 11.80 -28.31 8.05
C LYS A 366 11.23 -28.01 9.44
N TYR A 367 10.42 -26.97 9.55
CA TYR A 367 9.92 -26.45 10.83
C TYR A 367 8.50 -26.90 11.17
N LYS A 368 7.82 -27.60 10.25
CA LYS A 368 6.44 -28.10 10.43
C LYS A 368 5.43 -26.98 10.62
N VAL A 369 5.72 -25.80 10.06
CA VAL A 369 4.78 -24.68 10.00
C VAL A 369 3.69 -25.01 8.98
N ASP A 370 2.45 -25.13 9.44
CA ASP A 370 1.28 -25.31 8.59
C ASP A 370 0.75 -23.96 8.14
N TRP A 371 1.51 -23.30 7.27
CA TRP A 371 1.21 -21.94 6.79
C TRP A 371 -0.16 -21.81 6.10
N LYS A 372 -0.76 -22.92 5.65
CA LYS A 372 -2.12 -22.94 5.07
C LYS A 372 -3.24 -22.90 6.13
N ASN A 373 -2.90 -23.15 7.38
CA ASN A 373 -3.80 -23.00 8.52
C ASN A 373 -3.22 -21.99 9.53
N PRO A 374 -3.21 -20.68 9.20
CA PRO A 374 -2.60 -19.66 10.04
C PRO A 374 -3.04 -19.71 11.51
N SER A 375 -2.05 -19.84 12.40
CA SER A 375 -2.23 -20.00 13.83
C SER A 375 -0.95 -19.62 14.57
N GLU A 376 -1.02 -19.27 15.86
CA GLU A 376 0.17 -19.07 16.68
C GLU A 376 0.86 -20.39 17.07
N LYS A 377 0.14 -21.52 17.04
CA LYS A 377 0.52 -22.78 17.70
C LYS A 377 1.73 -23.47 17.08
N ASP A 378 1.94 -23.28 15.79
CA ASP A 378 2.97 -23.91 14.98
C ASP A 378 4.14 -22.95 14.66
N LYS A 379 4.18 -21.78 15.31
CA LYS A 379 5.23 -20.79 15.10
C LYS A 379 6.51 -21.19 15.81
N VAL A 380 7.62 -20.99 15.10
CA VAL A 380 8.96 -21.27 15.61
C VAL A 380 9.40 -20.11 16.49
N LYS A 381 9.97 -20.41 17.65
CA LYS A 381 10.56 -19.38 18.51
C LYS A 381 11.61 -18.58 17.73
N ALA A 382 11.43 -17.26 17.66
CA ALA A 382 12.40 -16.36 17.05
C ALA A 382 13.77 -16.49 17.76
N SER A 383 14.80 -16.84 16.99
CA SER A 383 16.19 -16.90 17.43
C SER A 383 17.12 -16.64 16.25
N GLN A 384 18.37 -16.25 16.53
CA GLN A 384 19.36 -16.04 15.47
C GLN A 384 19.61 -17.30 14.63
N ASP A 385 19.54 -18.50 15.22
CA ASP A 385 19.72 -19.75 14.48
C ASP A 385 18.61 -19.98 13.45
N VAL A 386 17.35 -19.67 13.82
CA VAL A 386 16.20 -19.76 12.90
C VAL A 386 16.30 -18.73 11.79
N VAL A 387 16.73 -17.51 12.12
CA VAL A 387 16.99 -16.46 11.13
C VAL A 387 18.11 -16.89 10.17
N ASN A 388 19.24 -17.33 10.72
CA ASN A 388 20.39 -17.80 9.94
C ASN A 388 20.00 -18.91 8.97
N ASP A 389 19.20 -19.87 9.43
CA ASP A 389 18.79 -21.00 8.62
C ASP A 389 17.85 -20.61 7.48
N ILE A 390 16.70 -20.01 7.81
CA ILE A 390 15.65 -19.71 6.83
C ILE A 390 16.14 -18.65 5.84
N ALA A 391 16.74 -17.56 6.32
CA ALA A 391 17.14 -16.48 5.44
C ALA A 391 18.28 -16.89 4.52
N THR A 392 19.26 -17.68 4.99
CA THR A 392 20.35 -18.20 4.15
C THR A 392 19.80 -19.11 3.06
N GLU A 393 18.98 -20.09 3.42
CA GLU A 393 18.38 -21.02 2.47
C GLU A 393 17.62 -20.28 1.35
N VAL A 394 16.71 -19.37 1.72
CA VAL A 394 15.87 -18.66 0.75
C VAL A 394 16.68 -17.69 -0.11
N THR A 395 17.71 -17.04 0.48
CA THR A 395 18.62 -16.17 -0.28
C THR A 395 19.40 -16.96 -1.31
N LEU A 396 20.00 -18.09 -0.91
CA LEU A 396 20.77 -18.94 -1.82
C LEU A 396 19.89 -19.50 -2.93
N TYR A 397 18.67 -19.96 -2.62
CA TYR A 397 17.73 -20.40 -3.64
C TYR A 397 17.45 -19.31 -4.68
N GLY A 398 17.15 -18.09 -4.25
CA GLY A 398 16.86 -16.99 -5.16
C GLY A 398 18.09 -16.57 -5.98
N MET A 399 19.28 -16.57 -5.37
CA MET A 399 20.54 -16.32 -6.10
C MET A 399 20.78 -17.41 -7.16
N GLU A 400 20.60 -18.69 -6.81
CA GLU A 400 20.67 -19.80 -7.77
C GLU A 400 19.65 -19.65 -8.90
N GLN A 401 18.46 -19.11 -8.65
CA GLN A 401 17.46 -18.89 -9.71
C GLN A 401 17.94 -17.82 -10.69
N TYR A 402 18.49 -16.72 -10.19
CA TYR A 402 19.10 -15.71 -11.06
C TYR A 402 20.28 -16.27 -11.86
N GLU A 403 21.12 -17.10 -11.25
CA GLU A 403 22.27 -17.72 -11.94
C GLU A 403 21.87 -18.78 -12.97
N GLN A 404 20.82 -19.57 -12.70
CA GLN A 404 20.31 -20.61 -13.60
C GLN A 404 19.45 -20.05 -14.73
N PHE A 405 18.84 -18.89 -14.53
CA PHE A 405 17.96 -18.24 -15.50
C PHE A 405 18.46 -16.82 -15.80
N PRO A 406 19.42 -16.64 -16.71
CA PRO A 406 19.94 -15.31 -17.06
C PRO A 406 18.87 -14.34 -17.55
N THR A 407 17.75 -14.82 -18.09
CA THR A 407 16.58 -13.99 -18.42
C THR A 407 15.90 -13.37 -17.19
N ALA A 408 15.95 -14.02 -16.02
CA ALA A 408 15.52 -13.42 -14.75
C ALA A 408 16.49 -12.32 -14.29
N LEU A 409 17.81 -12.55 -14.44
CA LEU A 409 18.83 -11.51 -14.23
C LEU A 409 18.63 -10.32 -15.18
N GLU A 410 18.28 -10.59 -16.43
CA GLU A 410 18.06 -9.56 -17.44
C GLU A 410 16.74 -8.78 -17.20
N THR A 411 15.73 -9.44 -16.63
CA THR A 411 14.48 -8.82 -16.17
C THR A 411 14.75 -7.92 -14.97
N HIS A 412 15.45 -8.41 -13.96
CA HIS A 412 15.91 -7.62 -12.81
C HIS A 412 17.35 -7.17 -13.01
N PHE A 413 17.57 -6.37 -14.06
CA PHE A 413 18.90 -5.91 -14.48
C PHE A 413 19.61 -5.07 -13.42
N GLY A 414 18.85 -4.32 -12.61
CA GLY A 414 19.36 -3.52 -11.50
C GLY A 414 19.67 -4.37 -10.28
N GLY A 415 20.85 -4.17 -9.68
CA GLY A 415 21.23 -4.87 -8.46
C GLY A 415 20.24 -4.68 -7.30
N SER A 416 19.68 -3.48 -7.17
CA SER A 416 18.67 -3.15 -6.15
C SER A 416 17.36 -3.92 -6.32
N GLN A 417 16.93 -4.19 -7.56
CA GLN A 417 15.74 -4.99 -7.83
C GLN A 417 15.94 -6.40 -7.28
N ARG A 418 17.11 -6.99 -7.54
CA ARG A 418 17.45 -8.33 -7.04
C ARG A 418 17.61 -8.33 -5.52
N ALA A 419 18.25 -7.32 -4.97
CA ALA A 419 18.45 -7.18 -3.53
C ALA A 419 17.12 -7.13 -2.77
N SER A 420 16.19 -6.27 -3.23
CA SER A 420 14.83 -6.17 -2.70
C SER A 420 14.11 -7.51 -2.77
N VAL A 421 14.09 -8.16 -3.93
CA VAL A 421 13.36 -9.42 -4.13
C VAL A 421 13.92 -10.58 -3.29
N LEU A 422 15.24 -10.73 -3.24
CA LEU A 422 15.87 -11.78 -2.43
C LEU A 422 15.59 -11.57 -0.95
N ALA A 423 15.80 -10.35 -0.46
CA ALA A 423 15.62 -10.04 0.96
C ALA A 423 14.14 -10.05 1.36
N ALA A 424 13.21 -9.67 0.47
CA ALA A 424 11.78 -9.79 0.70
C ALA A 424 11.39 -11.26 0.91
N ALA A 425 11.79 -12.16 0.00
CA ALA A 425 11.50 -13.58 0.13
C ALA A 425 12.05 -14.16 1.44
N SER A 426 13.29 -13.83 1.80
CA SER A 426 13.90 -14.27 3.06
C SER A 426 13.19 -13.71 4.29
N GLY A 427 12.94 -12.40 4.32
CA GLY A 427 12.29 -11.74 5.46
C GLY A 427 10.84 -12.19 5.65
N LEU A 428 10.08 -12.36 4.56
CA LEU A 428 8.72 -12.91 4.60
C LEU A 428 8.73 -14.34 5.12
N SER A 429 9.64 -15.19 4.63
CA SER A 429 9.73 -16.59 5.07
C SER A 429 10.05 -16.69 6.56
N THR A 430 11.00 -15.90 7.05
CA THR A 430 11.36 -15.86 8.47
C THR A 430 10.22 -15.27 9.33
N SER A 431 9.56 -14.21 8.86
CA SER A 431 8.42 -13.59 9.55
C SER A 431 7.25 -14.57 9.67
N ILE A 432 6.92 -15.28 8.59
CA ILE A 432 5.82 -16.26 8.55
C ILE A 432 6.13 -17.49 9.42
N ALA A 433 7.37 -17.96 9.43
CA ALA A 433 7.76 -19.10 10.26
C ALA A 433 7.69 -18.80 11.76
N THR A 434 8.06 -17.58 12.14
CA THR A 434 8.21 -17.19 13.55
C THR A 434 7.02 -16.44 14.13
N GLY A 435 6.16 -15.87 13.27
CA GLY A 435 5.11 -14.95 13.70
C GLY A 435 5.68 -13.66 14.32
N ASN A 436 6.92 -13.29 13.97
CA ASN A 436 7.65 -12.16 14.55
C ASN A 436 8.30 -11.28 13.47
N SER A 437 7.92 -10.00 13.43
CA SER A 437 8.36 -9.06 12.39
C SER A 437 9.84 -8.70 12.49
N ASN A 438 10.38 -8.56 13.70
CA ASN A 438 11.80 -8.29 13.91
C ASN A 438 12.68 -9.47 13.45
N ALA A 439 12.26 -10.71 13.68
CA ALA A 439 12.93 -11.87 13.11
C ALA A 439 12.92 -11.83 11.58
N GLY A 440 11.79 -11.43 10.99
CA GLY A 440 11.68 -11.16 9.55
C GLY A 440 12.64 -10.08 9.05
N LEU A 441 12.76 -8.96 9.76
CA LEU A 441 13.71 -7.88 9.44
C LEU A 441 15.17 -8.38 9.55
N ASN A 442 15.51 -9.17 10.56
CA ASN A 442 16.83 -9.80 10.65
C ASN A 442 17.09 -10.77 9.48
N GLY A 443 16.05 -11.48 9.01
CA GLY A 443 16.13 -12.30 7.80
C GLY A 443 16.40 -11.47 6.54
N TRP A 444 15.76 -10.30 6.41
CA TRP A 444 16.05 -9.34 5.34
C TRP A 444 17.51 -8.89 5.36
N TYR A 445 18.01 -8.40 6.50
CA TYR A 445 19.38 -7.86 6.57
C TYR A 445 20.44 -8.94 6.37
N LEU A 446 20.21 -10.16 6.87
CA LEU A 446 21.11 -11.28 6.59
C LEU A 446 21.14 -11.60 5.09
N SER A 447 19.99 -11.60 4.41
CA SER A 447 19.92 -11.77 2.95
C SER A 447 20.78 -10.75 2.21
N MET A 448 20.72 -9.48 2.63
CA MET A 448 21.54 -8.40 2.04
C MET A 448 23.04 -8.65 2.20
N LEU A 449 23.48 -9.11 3.38
CA LEU A 449 24.88 -9.42 3.64
C LEU A 449 25.37 -10.60 2.80
N LEU A 450 24.58 -11.68 2.73
CA LEU A 450 24.90 -12.87 1.92
C LEU A 450 24.97 -12.55 0.42
N HIS A 451 24.00 -11.80 -0.09
CA HIS A 451 23.97 -11.36 -1.48
C HIS A 451 25.21 -10.50 -1.81
N LYS A 452 25.52 -9.52 -0.95
CA LYS A 452 26.68 -8.64 -1.14
C LYS A 452 27.98 -9.42 -1.23
N GLU A 453 28.19 -10.39 -0.36
CA GLU A 453 29.37 -11.25 -0.38
C GLU A 453 29.37 -12.17 -1.62
N GLY A 454 28.25 -12.86 -1.88
CA GLY A 454 28.17 -13.86 -2.93
C GLY A 454 28.34 -13.31 -4.36
N TRP A 455 27.89 -12.09 -4.64
CA TRP A 455 28.05 -11.47 -5.98
C TRP A 455 29.01 -10.28 -6.02
N SER A 456 29.67 -9.97 -4.90
CA SER A 456 30.55 -8.79 -4.75
C SER A 456 29.89 -7.48 -5.19
N ARG A 457 28.56 -7.42 -5.10
CA ARG A 457 27.70 -6.28 -5.45
C ARG A 457 26.37 -6.44 -4.75
N LEU A 458 25.63 -5.34 -4.61
CA LEU A 458 24.29 -5.35 -4.04
C LEU A 458 23.37 -4.44 -4.86
N GLY A 459 23.08 -3.23 -4.38
CA GLY A 459 22.24 -2.24 -5.05
C GLY A 459 23.00 -1.01 -5.57
N PHE A 460 22.25 0.05 -5.85
CA PHE A 460 22.79 1.36 -6.23
C PHE A 460 23.62 2.01 -5.10
N TYR A 461 24.30 3.12 -5.42
CA TYR A 461 25.09 3.87 -4.44
C TYR A 461 24.25 4.33 -3.22
N GLY A 462 24.56 3.79 -2.05
CA GLY A 462 23.82 4.10 -0.82
C GLY A 462 22.53 3.30 -0.63
N TYR A 463 22.24 2.31 -1.49
CA TYR A 463 21.11 1.38 -1.32
C TYR A 463 21.14 0.74 0.08
N ASP A 464 22.32 0.26 0.49
CA ASP A 464 22.51 -0.52 1.71
C ASP A 464 22.78 0.32 2.96
N LEU A 465 22.49 1.63 2.94
CA LEU A 465 22.58 2.48 4.13
C LEU A 465 21.83 1.84 5.31
N GLN A 466 20.55 1.53 5.10
CA GLN A 466 19.72 0.93 6.15
C GLN A 466 20.07 -0.52 6.41
N ASP A 467 20.58 -1.24 5.42
CA ASP A 467 20.93 -2.66 5.58
C ASP A 467 22.20 -2.84 6.41
N GLN A 468 23.20 -1.95 6.26
CA GLN A 468 24.40 -1.94 7.11
C GLN A 468 24.08 -1.52 8.55
N CYS A 469 23.11 -0.61 8.75
CA CYS A 469 22.59 -0.28 10.07
C CYS A 469 21.64 -1.35 10.63
N GLY A 470 21.02 -2.14 9.75
CA GLY A 470 19.84 -2.95 10.03
C GLY A 470 20.06 -3.96 11.14
N SER A 471 21.11 -4.77 11.02
CA SER A 471 21.45 -5.82 11.99
C SER A 471 21.67 -5.28 13.41
N ALA A 472 22.21 -4.06 13.55
CA ALA A 472 22.40 -3.42 14.86
C ALA A 472 21.10 -2.80 15.40
N ASN A 473 20.24 -2.33 14.51
CA ASN A 473 19.06 -1.54 14.84
C ASN A 473 17.79 -2.39 15.05
N THR A 474 17.72 -3.64 14.58
CA THR A 474 16.48 -4.46 14.70
C THR A 474 16.03 -4.64 16.15
N GLU A 475 16.98 -4.98 17.02
CA GLU A 475 16.74 -5.23 18.46
C GLU A 475 17.32 -4.14 19.36
N SER A 476 17.70 -2.99 18.79
CA SER A 476 18.09 -1.82 19.58
C SER A 476 16.88 -1.35 20.39
N TYR A 477 17.13 -0.78 21.57
CA TYR A 477 16.13 -0.12 22.41
C TYR A 477 16.44 1.37 22.61
N ARG A 478 17.43 1.88 21.88
CA ARG A 478 17.84 3.29 21.93
C ARG A 478 16.83 4.18 21.22
N ALA A 479 16.80 5.45 21.57
CA ALA A 479 15.71 6.37 21.25
C ALA A 479 15.27 6.38 19.77
N ASP A 480 16.20 6.61 18.85
CA ASP A 480 15.95 6.73 17.41
C ASP A 480 16.39 5.50 16.59
N GLU A 481 16.80 4.43 17.29
CA GLU A 481 17.18 3.15 16.71
C GLU A 481 16.13 2.06 17.00
N GLY A 482 15.58 2.00 18.20
CA GLY A 482 14.73 0.90 18.63
C GLY A 482 13.26 1.08 18.30
N CYS A 483 12.71 0.17 17.49
CA CYS A 483 11.27 0.14 17.20
C CYS A 483 10.86 -1.24 16.67
N VAL A 484 9.70 -1.76 17.09
CA VAL A 484 9.13 -2.98 16.49
C VAL A 484 8.71 -2.71 15.04
N GLY A 485 8.82 -3.71 14.17
CA GLY A 485 8.60 -3.56 12.73
C GLY A 485 7.29 -2.86 12.35
N GLU A 486 6.21 -3.14 13.06
CA GLU A 486 4.87 -2.60 12.83
C GLU A 486 4.82 -1.08 13.05
N LEU A 487 5.60 -0.55 13.99
CA LEU A 487 5.65 0.87 14.33
C LEU A 487 6.69 1.67 13.53
N ARG A 488 7.55 0.99 12.77
CA ARG A 488 8.45 1.63 11.81
C ARG A 488 7.66 2.18 10.63
N GLY A 489 8.34 2.96 9.79
CA GLY A 489 7.76 3.52 8.58
C GLY A 489 8.83 4.28 7.81
N ALA A 490 8.42 4.95 6.74
CA ALA A 490 9.31 5.78 5.92
C ALA A 490 9.97 6.94 6.70
N ASN A 491 9.46 7.29 7.90
CA ASN A 491 10.07 8.29 8.76
C ASN A 491 11.12 7.72 9.74
N TYR A 492 11.21 6.40 9.91
CA TYR A 492 12.26 5.78 10.75
C TYR A 492 13.64 6.12 10.16
N PRO A 493 14.65 6.54 10.97
CA PRO A 493 15.77 7.34 10.47
C PRO A 493 16.56 6.72 9.32
N ASN A 494 16.92 5.44 9.39
CA ASN A 494 17.68 4.78 8.33
C ASN A 494 16.83 4.45 7.09
N TYR A 495 15.50 4.40 7.19
CA TYR A 495 14.58 4.10 6.06
C TYR A 495 14.18 5.33 5.24
N ALA A 496 14.68 6.50 5.64
CA ALA A 496 14.18 7.80 5.23
C ALA A 496 14.40 8.21 3.76
N MET A 497 15.08 7.39 2.95
CA MET A 497 15.74 7.86 1.73
C MET A 497 15.74 6.90 0.54
N ASN A 498 15.71 5.58 0.75
CA ASN A 498 16.12 4.62 -0.26
C ASN A 498 14.97 3.71 -0.71
N VAL A 499 14.86 3.50 -2.02
CA VAL A 499 13.89 2.59 -2.68
C VAL A 499 14.23 1.11 -2.48
N GLY A 500 13.27 0.21 -2.67
CA GLY A 500 13.45 -1.25 -2.64
C GLY A 500 13.47 -1.83 -1.23
N HIS A 501 12.72 -1.22 -0.31
CA HIS A 501 12.74 -1.60 1.11
C HIS A 501 11.39 -1.39 1.81
N GLN A 502 10.80 -0.19 1.68
CA GLN A 502 9.68 0.22 2.55
C GLN A 502 8.41 -0.63 2.34
N GLY A 503 8.10 -0.99 1.10
CA GLY A 503 6.93 -1.84 0.81
C GLY A 503 7.11 -3.26 1.31
N GLU A 504 8.33 -3.77 1.19
CA GLU A 504 8.75 -5.07 1.65
C GLU A 504 8.78 -5.14 3.18
N TYR A 505 9.22 -4.09 3.85
CA TYR A 505 9.15 -3.98 5.31
C TYR A 505 7.73 -3.92 5.84
N ALA A 506 6.83 -3.20 5.15
CA ALA A 506 5.41 -3.24 5.47
C ALA A 506 4.84 -4.65 5.39
N ALA A 507 5.23 -5.41 4.36
CA ALA A 507 4.83 -6.80 4.21
C ALA A 507 5.46 -7.71 5.28
N ILE A 508 6.73 -7.54 5.63
CA ILE A 508 7.40 -8.31 6.68
C ILE A 508 6.72 -8.10 8.04
N ALA A 509 6.34 -6.86 8.35
CA ALA A 509 5.57 -6.53 9.54
C ALA A 509 4.18 -7.20 9.51
N GLY A 510 3.44 -7.06 8.41
CA GLY A 510 2.12 -7.68 8.26
C GLY A 510 2.16 -9.22 8.30
N ALA A 511 3.16 -9.83 7.66
CA ALA A 511 3.29 -11.28 7.52
C ALA A 511 3.32 -12.00 8.87
N ALA A 512 3.98 -11.40 9.86
CA ALA A 512 4.07 -11.92 11.24
C ALA A 512 2.68 -12.10 11.87
N HIS A 513 1.72 -11.25 11.53
CA HIS A 513 0.35 -11.27 12.05
C HIS A 513 -0.55 -12.16 11.19
N ILE A 514 -0.44 -12.04 9.87
CA ILE A 514 -1.24 -12.84 8.93
C ILE A 514 -1.00 -14.34 9.17
N THR A 515 0.25 -14.77 9.39
CA THR A 515 0.59 -16.18 9.66
C THR A 515 0.05 -16.71 10.99
N ARG A 516 -0.22 -15.85 11.97
CA ARG A 516 -0.85 -16.21 13.26
C ARG A 516 -2.38 -16.28 13.13
N GLY A 517 -2.92 -15.86 11.98
CA GLY A 517 -4.34 -15.71 11.74
C GLY A 517 -4.93 -14.60 12.60
N ASP A 518 -4.16 -13.54 12.83
CA ASP A 518 -4.65 -12.32 13.46
C ASP A 518 -5.37 -11.45 12.44
N ALA A 519 -6.37 -10.72 12.90
CA ALA A 519 -7.19 -9.88 12.02
C ALA A 519 -6.49 -8.58 11.60
N TRP A 520 -5.48 -8.12 12.32
CA TRP A 520 -4.73 -6.89 12.04
C TRP A 520 -3.26 -7.00 12.49
N ALA A 521 -2.44 -6.13 11.92
CA ALA A 521 -1.03 -5.95 12.23
C ALA A 521 -0.81 -4.92 13.36
N LEU A 522 -1.41 -3.74 13.27
CA LEU A 522 -1.20 -2.66 14.25
C LEU A 522 -2.48 -1.99 14.74
N ASN A 523 -3.44 -1.71 13.86
CA ASN A 523 -4.61 -0.92 14.18
C ASN A 523 -5.91 -1.55 13.62
N PRO A 524 -6.78 -2.12 14.48
CA PRO A 524 -8.02 -2.76 14.05
C PRO A 524 -9.02 -1.76 13.42
N LEU A 525 -8.95 -0.47 13.77
CA LEU A 525 -9.82 0.56 13.21
C LEU A 525 -9.48 0.82 11.75
N ILE A 526 -8.19 0.90 11.42
CA ILE A 526 -7.72 1.03 10.03
C ILE A 526 -8.11 -0.21 9.23
N LYS A 527 -7.95 -1.40 9.84
CA LYS A 527 -8.34 -2.66 9.20
C LYS A 527 -9.80 -2.67 8.76
N ILE A 528 -10.72 -2.31 9.67
CA ILE A 528 -12.14 -2.27 9.38
C ILE A 528 -12.47 -1.16 8.38
N ALA A 529 -11.89 0.04 8.55
CA ALA A 529 -12.19 1.16 7.67
C ALA A 529 -11.91 0.80 6.20
N PHE A 530 -10.76 0.21 5.89
CA PHE A 530 -10.40 -0.19 4.53
C PHE A 530 -11.10 -1.46 4.05
N ALA A 531 -11.98 -2.06 4.87
CA ALA A 531 -12.80 -3.16 4.44
C ALA A 531 -14.03 -2.80 3.61
N ASP A 532 -14.27 -1.51 3.48
CA ASP A 532 -15.40 -0.96 2.76
C ASP A 532 -15.33 -1.21 1.23
N PRO A 533 -16.29 -1.97 0.66
CA PRO A 533 -16.36 -2.18 -0.79
C PRO A 533 -16.80 -0.93 -1.58
N SER A 534 -17.19 0.17 -0.91
CA SER A 534 -17.53 1.44 -1.57
C SER A 534 -16.31 2.29 -1.96
N LEU A 535 -15.10 1.90 -1.55
CA LEU A 535 -13.87 2.52 -2.05
C LEU A 535 -13.72 2.32 -3.56
N LYS A 536 -13.07 3.29 -4.23
CA LYS A 536 -12.87 3.21 -5.69
C LYS A 536 -11.79 2.18 -6.03
N PHE A 537 -10.77 2.04 -5.17
CA PHE A 537 -9.74 1.02 -5.28
C PHE A 537 -10.07 -0.23 -4.45
N ASP A 538 -9.95 -1.42 -5.05
CA ASP A 538 -10.10 -2.70 -4.32
C ASP A 538 -8.80 -3.08 -3.59
N PHE A 539 -8.74 -2.75 -2.30
CA PHE A 539 -7.60 -3.09 -1.44
C PHE A 539 -7.43 -4.59 -1.16
N SER A 540 -8.34 -5.46 -1.61
CA SER A 540 -8.19 -6.91 -1.46
C SER A 540 -7.33 -7.55 -2.56
N GLU A 541 -7.17 -6.87 -3.69
CA GLU A 541 -6.35 -7.33 -4.83
C GLU A 541 -5.54 -6.19 -5.50
N PRO A 542 -4.63 -5.51 -4.77
CA PRO A 542 -3.83 -4.41 -5.31
C PRO A 542 -3.19 -4.68 -6.68
N ARG A 543 -2.54 -5.84 -6.86
CA ARG A 543 -1.91 -6.20 -8.15
C ARG A 543 -2.90 -6.25 -9.30
N ARG A 544 -4.10 -6.80 -9.07
CA ARG A 544 -5.15 -6.84 -10.10
C ARG A 544 -5.61 -5.45 -10.48
N GLU A 545 -5.77 -4.55 -9.51
CA GLU A 545 -6.16 -3.17 -9.79
C GLU A 545 -5.04 -2.42 -10.54
N PHE A 546 -3.77 -2.64 -10.23
CA PHE A 546 -2.65 -2.08 -10.99
C PHE A 546 -2.64 -2.56 -12.44
N ALA A 547 -2.94 -3.85 -12.67
CA ALA A 547 -3.10 -4.40 -14.01
C ALA A 547 -4.24 -3.71 -14.78
N LYS A 548 -5.43 -3.56 -14.16
CA LYS A 548 -6.56 -2.81 -14.74
C LYS A 548 -6.17 -1.37 -15.10
N GLY A 549 -5.44 -0.69 -14.22
CA GLY A 549 -4.93 0.65 -14.47
C GLY A 549 -3.96 0.71 -15.66
N ALA A 550 -3.09 -0.30 -15.79
CA ALA A 550 -2.09 -0.36 -16.85
C ALA A 550 -2.72 -0.60 -18.23
N ILE A 551 -3.79 -1.40 -18.29
CA ILE A 551 -4.58 -1.60 -19.53
C ILE A 551 -5.66 -0.52 -19.74
N ARG A 552 -5.65 0.55 -18.91
CA ARG A 552 -6.56 1.71 -19.01
C ARG A 552 -8.04 1.37 -18.81
N GLU A 553 -8.33 0.37 -17.96
CA GLU A 553 -9.70 -0.07 -17.61
C GLU A 553 -10.13 0.34 -16.20
N PHE A 554 -9.28 1.06 -15.46
CA PHE A 554 -9.61 1.60 -14.15
C PHE A 554 -10.21 3.01 -14.25
N MET A 555 -11.35 3.25 -13.61
CA MET A 555 -12.01 4.56 -13.56
C MET A 555 -11.71 5.28 -12.22
N PRO A 556 -10.88 6.33 -12.20
CA PRO A 556 -10.61 7.10 -10.98
C PRO A 556 -11.75 8.05 -10.63
N ALA A 557 -11.73 8.55 -9.39
CA ALA A 557 -12.57 9.67 -8.95
C ALA A 557 -11.86 11.02 -9.11
N GLY A 558 -12.61 12.10 -8.92
CA GLY A 558 -12.09 13.46 -8.92
C GLY A 558 -11.66 14.00 -10.29
N GLU A 559 -12.19 13.43 -11.38
CA GLU A 559 -12.07 14.01 -12.71
C GLU A 559 -12.87 15.31 -12.84
N ARG A 560 -12.46 16.18 -13.77
CA ARG A 560 -13.06 17.53 -13.94
C ARG A 560 -13.79 17.72 -15.26
N SER A 561 -14.04 16.64 -16.00
CA SER A 561 -14.66 16.68 -17.34
C SER A 561 -16.00 17.42 -17.33
N LEU A 562 -16.79 17.30 -16.26
CA LEU A 562 -18.08 17.96 -16.09
C LEU A 562 -18.03 19.50 -16.23
N ILE A 563 -16.94 20.12 -15.81
CA ILE A 563 -16.79 21.59 -15.74
C ILE A 563 -15.77 22.12 -16.74
N ILE A 564 -15.32 21.29 -17.69
CA ILE A 564 -14.37 21.66 -18.75
C ILE A 564 -15.13 21.66 -20.08
N PRO A 565 -14.95 22.68 -20.94
CA PRO A 565 -15.56 22.69 -22.26
C PRO A 565 -15.20 21.44 -23.07
N ALA A 566 -16.17 20.92 -23.84
CA ALA A 566 -15.89 19.87 -24.81
C ALA A 566 -14.78 20.35 -25.77
N ARG A 567 -13.81 19.47 -26.04
CA ARG A 567 -12.70 19.72 -26.95
C ARG A 567 -12.76 18.79 -28.15
#